data_AF-A0AA42YT38-F1
#
_entry.id   AF-A0AA42YT38-F1
#
_cell.length_a   1.000
_cell.length_b   1.000
_cell.length_c   1.000
_cell.angle_alpha   90.00
_cell.angle_beta   90.00
_cell.angle_gamma   90.00
#
_symmetry.space_group_name_H-M   'P 1'
#
loop_
_entity.id
_entity.type
_entity.pdbx_description
1 polymer ?
#
loop_
_entity_poly.entity_id
_entity_poly.type
_entity_poly.pdbx_seq_one_letter_code
_entity_poly.pdbx_strand_id
1 'polypeptide(L)'
;MAQQTSEDRESALKGVDKAKIREDILQSFPRLFGTKTINNRKVNVEQEIAALAQELHPEIAAALTARRALLYSPSPVREKYAWPKWNDTFEDPVTKKFWTYRQIVQGLIDNFLGRDSEWRWRLNDEVPIPKDAHPLTNPGLELTGP
;
A
#
# COMPACT_ATOMS: atom_id res chain seq x y z
N MET A 1 -7.67 8.04 5.98
CA MET A 1 -8.77 7.38 5.23
C MET A 1 -9.61 6.59 6.21
N ALA A 2 -10.93 6.69 6.04
CA ALA A 2 -11.94 6.33 7.02
C ALA A 2 -11.85 4.86 7.44
N GLN A 3 -11.95 4.62 8.75
CA GLN A 3 -12.35 3.33 9.27
C GLN A 3 -13.76 3.05 8.72
N GLN A 4 -13.83 2.30 7.62
CA GLN A 4 -15.08 1.72 7.16
C GLN A 4 -15.63 0.93 8.35
N THR A 5 -16.79 1.32 8.86
CA THR A 5 -17.38 0.61 10.00
C THR A 5 -17.53 -0.86 9.59
N SER A 6 -17.36 -1.77 10.54
CA SER A 6 -17.42 -3.21 10.25
C SER A 6 -18.72 -3.60 9.55
N GLU A 7 -19.81 -2.87 9.82
CA GLU A 7 -21.12 -3.06 9.22
C GLU A 7 -21.17 -2.66 7.74
N ASP A 8 -20.53 -1.55 7.34
CA ASP A 8 -20.45 -1.11 5.94
C ASP A 8 -19.68 -2.13 5.08
N ARG A 9 -18.58 -2.66 5.62
CA ARG A 9 -17.75 -3.66 4.93
C ARG A 9 -18.44 -5.02 4.83
N GLU A 10 -19.12 -5.45 5.90
CA GLU A 10 -19.88 -6.71 5.89
C GLU A 10 -21.08 -6.65 4.92
N SER A 11 -21.70 -5.48 4.78
CA SER A 11 -22.71 -5.24 3.74
C SER A 11 -22.12 -5.28 2.33
N ALA A 12 -20.95 -4.67 2.09
CA ALA A 12 -20.28 -4.67 0.78
C ALA A 12 -19.88 -6.08 0.32
N LEU A 13 -19.57 -6.98 1.25
CA LEU A 13 -19.15 -8.35 0.96
C LEU A 13 -20.31 -9.32 0.71
N LYS A 14 -21.55 -8.96 1.06
CA LYS A 14 -22.74 -9.84 0.93
C LYS A 14 -23.13 -10.20 -0.51
N GLY A 15 -22.49 -9.61 -1.53
CA GLY A 15 -22.71 -9.92 -2.94
C GLY A 15 -21.44 -10.30 -3.72
N VAL A 16 -20.30 -10.44 -3.05
CA VAL A 16 -19.03 -10.75 -3.72
C VAL A 16 -18.89 -12.26 -3.90
N ASP A 17 -18.69 -12.68 -5.15
CA ASP A 17 -18.39 -14.07 -5.48
C ASP A 17 -17.07 -14.49 -4.83
N LYS A 18 -17.04 -15.72 -4.29
CA LYS A 18 -15.83 -16.26 -3.65
C LYS A 18 -14.71 -16.42 -4.65
N ALA A 19 -13.49 -16.08 -4.23
CA ALA A 19 -12.29 -16.35 -5.02
C ALA A 19 -12.18 -17.86 -5.30
N LYS A 20 -11.97 -18.23 -6.56
CA LYS A 20 -11.72 -19.63 -6.93
C LYS A 20 -10.29 -20.00 -6.57
N ILE A 21 -10.13 -20.74 -5.48
CA ILE A 21 -8.85 -21.29 -5.06
C ILE A 21 -8.60 -22.58 -5.83
N ARG A 22 -7.35 -22.78 -6.27
CA ARG A 22 -6.96 -24.07 -6.87
C ARG A 22 -7.12 -25.20 -5.85
N GLU A 23 -7.67 -26.32 -6.30
CA GLU A 23 -8.03 -27.44 -5.42
C GLU A 23 -6.82 -28.02 -4.68
N ASP A 24 -5.68 -28.15 -5.34
CA ASP A 24 -4.44 -28.66 -4.73
C ASP A 24 -3.95 -27.79 -3.56
N ILE A 25 -4.13 -26.47 -3.67
CA ILE A 25 -3.81 -25.51 -2.61
C ILE A 25 -4.82 -25.58 -1.48
N LEU A 26 -6.11 -25.71 -1.80
CA LEU A 26 -7.16 -25.87 -0.78
C LEU A 26 -6.93 -27.14 0.04
N GLN A 27 -6.56 -28.25 -0.59
CA GLN A 27 -6.29 -29.53 0.07
C GLN A 27 -4.97 -29.52 0.87
N SER A 28 -3.93 -28.85 0.35
CA SER A 28 -2.63 -28.76 1.04
C SER A 28 -2.68 -27.81 2.24
N PHE A 29 -3.49 -26.74 2.15
CA PHE A 29 -3.57 -25.68 3.16
C PHE A 29 -5.01 -25.35 3.59
N PRO A 30 -5.81 -26.35 4.02
CA PRO A 30 -7.24 -26.16 4.31
C PRO A 30 -7.47 -25.18 5.46
N ARG A 31 -6.47 -25.02 6.34
CA ARG A 31 -6.54 -24.08 7.47
C ARG A 31 -6.50 -22.61 7.05
N LEU A 32 -6.04 -22.26 5.85
CA LEU A 32 -5.95 -20.86 5.40
C LEU A 32 -7.29 -20.30 4.92
N PHE A 33 -8.21 -21.15 4.48
CA PHE A 33 -9.45 -20.74 3.83
C PHE A 33 -10.69 -20.92 4.74
N GLY A 34 -11.85 -20.48 4.27
CA GLY A 34 -13.11 -20.47 4.99
C GLY A 34 -13.26 -19.29 5.95
N THR A 35 -14.27 -19.37 6.82
CA THR A 35 -14.56 -18.33 7.81
C THR A 35 -13.62 -18.43 9.00
N LYS A 36 -12.92 -17.34 9.31
CA LYS A 36 -11.99 -17.19 10.44
C LYS A 36 -12.45 -16.09 11.39
N THR A 37 -12.00 -16.18 12.64
CA THR A 37 -12.13 -15.08 13.59
C THR A 37 -10.75 -14.45 13.77
N ILE A 38 -10.59 -13.20 13.34
CA ILE A 38 -9.33 -12.44 13.39
C ILE A 38 -9.60 -11.16 14.15
N ASN A 39 -8.88 -10.89 15.24
CA ASN A 39 -9.08 -9.71 16.08
C ASN A 39 -10.57 -9.49 16.45
N ASN A 40 -11.25 -10.56 16.87
CA ASN A 40 -12.68 -10.61 17.21
C ASN A 40 -13.66 -10.32 16.04
N ARG A 41 -13.19 -10.31 14.80
CA ARG A 41 -14.02 -10.15 13.59
C ARG A 41 -14.15 -11.46 12.83
N LYS A 42 -15.36 -11.82 12.41
CA LYS A 42 -15.58 -12.95 11.50
C LYS A 42 -15.30 -12.52 10.06
N VAL A 43 -14.46 -13.27 9.38
CA VAL A 43 -13.98 -12.95 8.03
C VAL A 43 -14.01 -14.23 7.19
N ASN A 44 -14.70 -14.21 6.04
CA ASN A 44 -14.56 -15.27 5.05
C ASN A 44 -13.40 -14.94 4.12
N VAL A 45 -12.34 -15.74 4.18
CA VAL A 45 -11.06 -15.43 3.52
C VAL A 45 -11.21 -15.35 2.00
N GLU A 46 -12.00 -16.24 1.39
CA GLU A 46 -12.19 -16.29 -0.06
C GLU A 46 -12.98 -15.08 -0.58
N GLN A 47 -13.97 -14.61 0.18
CA GLN A 47 -14.72 -13.40 -0.15
C GLN A 47 -13.85 -12.14 -0.03
N GLU A 48 -13.04 -12.04 1.02
CA GLU A 48 -12.11 -10.90 1.17
C GLU A 48 -11.05 -10.89 0.05
N ILE A 49 -10.48 -12.04 -0.30
CA ILE A 49 -9.52 -12.12 -1.42
C ILE A 49 -10.18 -11.65 -2.71
N ALA A 50 -11.42 -12.09 -2.99
CA ALA A 50 -12.14 -11.67 -4.18
C ALA A 50 -12.44 -10.17 -4.18
N ALA A 51 -12.89 -9.62 -3.06
CA ALA A 51 -13.19 -8.20 -2.93
C ALA A 51 -11.95 -7.34 -3.15
N LEU A 52 -10.85 -7.65 -2.47
CA LEU A 52 -9.57 -6.96 -2.64
C LEU A 52 -9.04 -7.09 -4.06
N ALA A 53 -9.14 -8.29 -4.66
CA ALA A 53 -8.73 -8.50 -6.04
C ALA A 53 -9.56 -7.63 -6.98
N GLN A 54 -10.88 -7.60 -6.84
CA GLN A 54 -11.77 -6.80 -7.69
C GLN A 54 -11.52 -5.29 -7.52
N GLU A 55 -11.35 -4.82 -6.29
CA GLU A 55 -11.09 -3.42 -5.97
C GLU A 55 -9.75 -2.94 -6.54
N LEU A 56 -8.68 -3.71 -6.33
CA LEU A 56 -7.32 -3.30 -6.68
C LEU A 56 -6.92 -3.65 -8.12
N HIS A 57 -7.65 -4.54 -8.80
CA HIS A 57 -7.30 -4.99 -10.15
C HIS A 57 -7.08 -3.85 -11.15
N PRO A 58 -7.95 -2.82 -11.24
CA PRO A 58 -7.76 -1.72 -12.19
C PRO A 58 -6.46 -0.94 -11.93
N GLU A 59 -6.14 -0.68 -10.66
CA GLU A 59 -4.95 0.07 -10.27
C GLU A 59 -3.67 -0.73 -10.53
N ILE A 60 -3.68 -2.03 -10.22
CA ILE A 60 -2.59 -2.96 -10.54
C ILE A 60 -2.38 -3.02 -12.06
N ALA A 61 -3.45 -3.15 -12.84
CA ALA A 61 -3.38 -3.19 -14.30
C ALA A 61 -2.82 -1.90 -14.89
N ALA A 62 -3.25 -0.74 -14.37
CA ALA A 62 -2.73 0.57 -14.77
C ALA A 62 -1.22 0.68 -14.47
N ALA A 63 -0.80 0.32 -13.25
CA ALA A 63 0.61 0.35 -12.85
C ALA A 63 1.49 -0.58 -13.70
N LEU A 64 1.03 -1.81 -13.96
CA LEU A 64 1.75 -2.76 -14.83
C LEU A 64 1.84 -2.26 -16.28
N THR A 65 0.79 -1.63 -16.78
CA THR A 65 0.77 -1.04 -18.13
C THR A 65 1.76 0.10 -18.24
N ALA A 66 1.76 1.03 -17.27
CA ALA A 66 2.72 2.12 -17.21
C ALA A 66 4.17 1.62 -17.13
N ARG A 67 4.42 0.60 -16.29
CA ARG A 67 5.74 -0.03 -16.19
C ARG A 67 6.18 -0.66 -17.52
N ARG A 68 5.30 -1.40 -18.19
CA ARG A 68 5.60 -2.00 -19.51
C ARG A 68 5.92 -0.93 -20.54
N ALA A 69 5.13 0.14 -20.62
CA ALA A 69 5.38 1.25 -21.52
C ALA A 69 6.76 1.89 -21.30
N LEU A 70 7.16 2.09 -20.04
CA LEU A 70 8.49 2.59 -19.70
C LEU A 70 9.61 1.64 -20.14
N LEU A 71 9.44 0.33 -19.88
CA LEU A 71 10.45 -0.69 -20.22
C LEU A 71 10.62 -0.84 -21.74
N TYR A 72 9.53 -0.81 -22.50
CA TYR A 72 9.55 -0.96 -23.96
C TYR A 72 9.88 0.33 -24.72
N SER A 73 9.90 1.50 -24.04
CA SER A 73 10.28 2.75 -24.68
C SER A 73 11.67 2.63 -25.34
N PRO A 74 11.92 3.23 -26.52
CA PRO A 74 13.26 3.28 -27.11
C PRO A 74 14.15 4.37 -26.49
N SER A 75 13.63 5.21 -25.58
CA SER A 75 14.38 6.32 -24.99
C SER A 75 15.65 5.87 -24.27
N PRO A 76 16.71 6.69 -24.27
CA PRO A 76 17.91 6.45 -23.49
C PRO A 76 17.60 6.23 -22.00
N VAL A 77 18.39 5.37 -21.34
CA VAL A 77 18.27 5.08 -19.89
C VAL A 77 18.29 6.34 -19.04
N ARG A 78 19.16 7.30 -19.40
CA ARG A 78 19.29 8.62 -18.75
C ARG A 78 18.00 9.44 -18.73
N GLU A 79 17.09 9.19 -19.67
CA GLU A 79 15.80 9.88 -19.75
C GLU A 79 14.70 9.07 -19.07
N LYS A 80 14.68 7.74 -19.28
CA LYS A 80 13.69 6.82 -18.67
C LYS A 80 13.70 6.83 -17.15
N TYR A 81 14.89 6.89 -16.57
CA TYR A 81 15.10 6.86 -15.12
C TYR A 81 15.71 8.17 -14.63
N ALA A 82 15.49 9.26 -15.38
CA ALA A 82 15.82 10.59 -14.90
C ALA A 82 15.05 10.88 -13.60
N TRP A 83 15.67 11.68 -12.73
CA TRP A 83 14.91 12.31 -11.66
C TRP A 83 13.74 13.12 -12.24
N PRO A 84 12.61 13.20 -11.52
CA PRO A 84 11.54 14.10 -11.91
C PRO A 84 12.03 15.54 -12.09
N LYS A 85 11.38 16.30 -12.96
CA LYS A 85 11.64 17.73 -13.07
C LYS A 85 11.13 18.43 -11.82
N TRP A 86 11.77 19.54 -11.46
CA TRP A 86 11.43 20.30 -10.24
C TRP A 86 9.94 20.67 -10.13
N ASN A 87 9.27 20.90 -11.25
CA ASN A 87 7.88 21.32 -11.32
C ASN A 87 6.91 20.16 -11.63
N ASP A 88 7.40 18.92 -11.75
CA ASP A 88 6.53 17.75 -11.88
C ASP A 88 5.77 17.54 -10.56
N THR A 89 4.49 17.21 -10.65
CA THR A 89 3.58 17.14 -9.51
C THR A 89 3.16 15.71 -9.22
N PHE A 90 3.10 15.36 -7.93
CA PHE A 90 2.76 14.04 -7.43
C PHE A 90 1.64 14.14 -6.39
N GLU A 91 0.71 13.19 -6.43
CA GLU A 91 -0.35 13.07 -5.42
C GLU A 91 0.20 12.32 -4.19
N ASP A 92 0.01 12.89 -3.01
CA ASP A 92 0.17 12.18 -1.74
C ASP A 92 -1.01 11.20 -1.58
N PRO A 93 -0.76 9.87 -1.53
CA PRO A 93 -1.84 8.89 -1.46
C PRO A 93 -2.64 8.98 -0.16
N VAL A 94 -2.08 9.55 0.92
CA VAL A 94 -2.72 9.65 2.23
C VAL A 94 -3.60 10.89 2.32
N THR A 95 -3.04 12.06 1.98
CA THR A 95 -3.76 13.34 2.11
C THR A 95 -4.47 13.80 0.84
N LYS A 96 -4.21 13.15 -0.30
CA LYS A 96 -4.71 13.53 -1.63
C LYS A 96 -4.24 14.91 -2.11
N LYS A 97 -3.30 15.53 -1.40
CA LYS A 97 -2.67 16.78 -1.79
C LYS A 97 -1.66 16.54 -2.90
N PHE A 98 -1.47 17.55 -3.74
CA PHE A 98 -0.49 17.53 -4.81
C PHE A 98 0.74 18.34 -4.42
N TRP A 99 1.91 17.74 -4.58
CA TRP A 99 3.20 18.35 -4.29
C TRP A 99 4.11 18.32 -5.50
N THR A 100 4.82 19.41 -5.76
CA THR A 100 5.89 19.41 -6.75
C THR A 100 7.08 18.62 -6.24
N TYR A 101 7.90 18.07 -7.14
CA TYR A 101 9.15 17.40 -6.78
C TYR A 101 10.07 18.31 -5.94
N ARG A 102 10.08 19.61 -6.23
CA ARG A 102 10.79 20.61 -5.41
C ARG A 102 10.31 20.64 -3.97
N GLN A 103 8.99 20.67 -3.76
CA GLN A 103 8.42 20.69 -2.41
C GLN A 103 8.71 19.40 -1.66
N ILE A 104 8.64 18.24 -2.34
CA ILE A 104 9.00 16.94 -1.76
C ILE A 104 10.47 16.97 -1.29
N VAL A 105 11.40 17.38 -2.16
CA VAL A 105 12.83 17.46 -1.79
C VAL A 105 13.07 18.45 -0.67
N GLN A 106 12.45 19.63 -0.71
CA GLN A 106 12.57 20.62 0.38
C GLN A 106 12.02 20.06 1.69
N GLY A 107 10.92 19.32 1.64
CA GLY A 107 10.33 18.63 2.78
C GLY A 107 11.25 17.61 3.44
N LEU A 108 12.00 16.85 2.64
CA LEU A 108 13.02 15.93 3.14
C LEU A 108 14.18 16.67 3.83
N ILE A 109 14.63 17.79 3.25
CA ILE A 109 15.68 18.64 3.83
C ILE A 109 15.20 19.27 5.13
N ASP A 110 14.00 19.82 5.15
CA ASP A 110 13.43 20.46 6.35
C ASP A 110 13.27 19.45 7.48
N ASN A 111 12.88 18.21 7.17
CA ASN A 111 12.85 17.13 8.15
C ASN A 111 14.24 16.82 8.71
N PHE A 112 15.24 16.67 7.85
CA PHE A 112 16.62 16.42 8.27
C PHE A 112 17.18 17.55 9.15
N LEU A 113 16.85 18.80 8.84
CA LEU A 113 17.30 19.98 9.58
C LEU A 113 16.42 20.31 10.80
N GLY A 114 15.36 19.55 11.07
CA GLY A 114 14.43 19.81 12.17
C GLY A 114 13.63 21.10 12.01
N ARG A 115 13.47 21.61 10.79
CA ARG A 115 12.69 22.82 10.51
C ARG A 115 11.21 22.51 10.48
N ASP A 116 10.41 23.34 11.14
CA ASP A 116 8.96 23.20 11.12
C ASP A 116 8.39 23.94 9.91
N SER A 117 8.19 23.22 8.81
CA SER A 117 7.61 23.75 7.56
C SER A 117 6.41 22.91 7.13
N GLU A 118 5.52 23.50 6.33
CA GLU A 118 4.37 22.78 5.77
C GLU A 118 4.75 21.63 4.82
N TRP A 119 5.98 21.64 4.29
CA TRP A 119 6.47 20.59 3.40
C TRP A 119 7.20 19.47 4.16
N ARG A 120 7.49 19.66 5.45
CA ARG A 120 8.28 18.71 6.22
C ARG A 120 7.66 17.31 6.15
N TRP A 121 8.45 16.35 5.68
CA TRP A 121 8.05 14.95 5.57
C TRP A 121 8.58 14.10 6.73
N ARG A 122 7.69 13.39 7.42
CA ARG A 122 8.02 12.49 8.51
C ARG A 122 7.42 11.11 8.26
N LEU A 123 8.22 10.08 8.53
CA LEU A 123 7.73 8.70 8.52
C LEU A 123 6.82 8.49 9.74
N ASN A 124 5.58 8.04 9.51
CA ASN A 124 4.60 7.72 10.57
C ASN A 124 4.15 8.90 11.47
N ASP A 125 4.07 10.13 10.94
CA ASP A 125 3.68 11.30 11.76
C ASP A 125 2.23 11.21 12.28
N GLU A 126 1.34 10.55 11.53
CA GLU A 126 -0.10 10.50 11.80
C GLU A 126 -0.57 9.21 12.50
N VAL A 127 0.29 8.19 12.60
CA VAL A 127 -0.09 6.87 13.13
C VAL A 127 0.95 6.41 14.15
N PRO A 128 0.54 6.08 15.40
CA PRO A 128 1.48 5.60 16.40
C PRO A 128 2.11 4.28 15.96
N ILE A 129 3.43 4.18 16.12
CA ILE A 129 4.16 2.94 15.85
C ILE A 129 3.76 1.90 16.92
N PRO A 130 3.30 0.70 16.53
CA PRO A 130 3.02 -0.38 17.49
C PRO A 130 4.24 -0.68 18.36
N LYS A 131 4.02 -0.97 19.65
CA LYS A 131 5.10 -1.15 20.64
C LYS A 131 6.11 -2.24 20.23
N ASP A 132 5.62 -3.30 19.62
CA ASP A 132 6.37 -4.45 19.11
C ASP A 132 7.20 -4.11 17.86
N ALA A 133 6.82 -3.09 17.08
CA ALA A 133 7.54 -2.61 15.92
C ALA A 133 8.34 -1.31 16.19
N HIS A 134 8.41 -0.85 17.44
CA HIS A 134 8.98 0.46 17.75
C HIS A 134 10.52 0.41 17.74
N PRO A 135 11.20 1.09 16.79
CA PRO A 135 12.61 0.84 16.49
C PRO A 135 13.58 1.22 17.60
N LEU A 136 13.21 2.18 18.46
CA LEU A 136 14.03 2.58 19.60
C LEU A 136 13.89 1.67 20.82
N THR A 137 12.79 0.93 20.94
CA THR A 137 12.49 0.07 22.11
C THR A 137 12.61 -1.41 21.79
N ASN A 138 12.43 -1.78 20.52
CA ASN A 138 12.67 -3.10 19.98
C ASN A 138 13.50 -2.98 18.69
N PRO A 139 14.80 -2.65 18.79
CA PRO A 139 15.69 -2.60 17.64
C PRO A 139 15.88 -4.02 17.09
N GLY A 140 15.02 -4.42 16.15
CA GLY A 140 15.04 -5.73 15.53
C GLY A 140 16.04 -5.80 14.38
N LEU A 141 16.86 -6.85 14.36
CA LEU A 141 17.44 -7.38 13.12
C LEU A 141 16.31 -8.13 12.40
N GLU A 142 15.67 -7.47 11.45
CA GLU A 142 14.71 -8.12 10.55
C GLU A 142 15.48 -9.13 9.68
N LEU A 143 15.26 -10.42 9.93
CA LEU A 143 15.77 -11.50 9.10
C LEU A 143 14.72 -11.87 8.07
N THR A 144 15.05 -11.77 6.79
CA THR A 144 14.21 -12.28 5.70
C THR A 144 14.52 -13.75 5.46
N GLY A 145 13.50 -14.62 5.38
CA GLY A 145 13.66 -16.05 5.10
C GLY A 145 12.49 -16.66 4.31
N PRO A 146 12.61 -17.91 3.85
CA PRO A 146 11.52 -18.68 3.24
C PRO A 146 10.40 -19.06 4.22
#